data_AF-A0A285LX65-F1
#
_entry.id   AF-A0A285LX65-F1
#
_cell.length_a   1.000
_cell.length_b   1.000
_cell.length_c   1.000
_cell.angle_alpha   90.00
_cell.angle_beta   90.00
_cell.angle_gamma   90.00
#
_symmetry.space_group_name_H-M   'P 1'
#
loop_
_entity.id
_entity.type
_entity.pdbx_description
1 polymer ?
#
loop_
_entity_poly.entity_id
_entity_poly.type
_entity_poly.pdbx_seq_one_letter_code
_entity_poly.pdbx_strand_id
1 'polypeptide(L)'
;MSIKELLFAVADIWMIAVGFTYGIKFIRNYKNYLLGIEWIIVATSGSNFLLYGLLKAGHDSPMYAFAYFLDAFSRSIGITLILVLGLMKVTHRYKPSAAVDIGAFALAGVVGFLLSEFAEEIGTPGKIFYIVVNVLTTIFLIYFVKRLWAIGERGHAVWSAVATACAFVIAATYDFVHIPGDDAEHTIFYIFALSTWGLQMFVYYRAYRAFDAYNKRVDAHAVSGAAPAPA
;
A
#
# COMPACT_ATOMS: atom_id res chain seq x y z
N MET A 1 -19.11 11.58 19.91
CA MET A 1 -17.88 11.22 19.21
C MET A 1 -16.75 12.05 19.79
N SER A 2 -15.72 11.42 20.34
CA SER A 2 -14.52 12.09 20.84
C SER A 2 -13.69 12.66 19.67
N ILE A 3 -12.75 13.56 19.96
CA ILE A 3 -11.82 14.07 18.95
C ILE A 3 -10.98 12.95 18.32
N LYS A 4 -10.61 11.92 19.09
CA LYS A 4 -9.85 10.77 18.60
C LYS A 4 -10.67 9.94 17.61
N GLU A 5 -11.92 9.63 17.95
CA GLU A 5 -12.84 8.90 17.07
C GLU A 5 -13.10 9.67 15.77
N LEU A 6 -13.21 11.01 15.83
CA LEU A 6 -13.35 11.85 14.65
C LEU A 6 -12.10 11.79 13.76
N LEU A 7 -10.91 11.93 14.33
CA LEU A 7 -9.65 11.87 13.59
C LEU A 7 -9.43 10.51 12.96
N PHE A 8 -9.78 9.44 13.67
CA PHE A 8 -9.78 8.07 13.16
C PHE A 8 -10.69 7.94 11.94
N ALA A 9 -11.96 8.36 12.05
CA ALA A 9 -12.91 8.29 10.95
C ALA A 9 -12.46 9.13 9.74
N VAL A 10 -11.88 10.32 9.96
CA VAL A 10 -11.33 11.16 8.89
C VAL A 10 -10.16 10.49 8.19
N ALA A 11 -9.22 9.89 8.95
CA ALA A 11 -8.08 9.17 8.40
C ALA A 11 -8.52 7.97 7.56
N ASP A 12 -9.50 7.20 8.04
CA ASP A 12 -10.05 6.05 7.35
C ASP A 12 -10.79 6.46 6.07
N ILE A 13 -11.71 7.42 6.15
CA ILE A 13 -12.44 7.94 4.98
C ILE A 13 -11.47 8.47 3.92
N TRP A 14 -10.41 9.17 4.33
CA TRP A 14 -9.35 9.61 3.42
C TRP A 14 -8.68 8.42 2.72
N MET A 15 -8.23 7.42 3.49
CA MET A 15 -7.61 6.22 2.96
C MET A 15 -8.53 5.48 1.98
N ILE A 16 -9.79 5.28 2.35
CA ILE A 16 -10.83 4.64 1.52
C ILE A 16 -11.02 5.40 0.21
N ALA A 17 -11.21 6.72 0.28
CA ALA A 17 -11.42 7.57 -0.89
C ALA A 17 -10.24 7.51 -1.85
N VAL A 18 -9.01 7.56 -1.32
CA VAL A 18 -7.77 7.43 -2.10
C VAL A 18 -7.66 6.05 -2.74
N GLY A 19 -7.89 4.99 -1.97
CA GLY A 19 -7.75 3.60 -2.44
C GLY A 19 -8.71 3.29 -3.57
N PHE A 20 -10.02 3.57 -3.43
CA PHE A 20 -10.96 3.38 -4.53
C PHE A 20 -10.65 4.28 -5.73
N THR A 21 -10.37 5.57 -5.51
CA THR A 21 -10.13 6.52 -6.60
C THR A 21 -8.91 6.13 -7.44
N TYR A 22 -7.79 5.85 -6.80
CA TYR A 22 -6.55 5.53 -7.51
C TYR A 22 -6.45 4.08 -7.93
N GLY A 23 -7.07 3.14 -7.21
CA GLY A 23 -7.20 1.76 -7.65
C GLY A 23 -7.93 1.65 -8.98
N ILE A 24 -9.07 2.32 -9.10
CA ILE A 24 -9.83 2.40 -10.37
C ILE A 24 -8.99 3.08 -11.46
N LYS A 25 -8.26 4.16 -11.15
CA LYS A 25 -7.42 4.85 -12.14
C LYS A 25 -6.23 4.00 -12.59
N PHE A 26 -5.63 3.19 -11.73
CA PHE A 26 -4.59 2.24 -12.11
C PHE A 26 -5.09 1.23 -13.15
N ILE A 27 -6.27 0.66 -12.92
CA ILE A 27 -6.91 -0.29 -13.84
C ILE A 27 -7.26 0.40 -15.16
N ARG A 28 -7.97 1.54 -15.10
CA ARG A 28 -8.51 2.19 -16.30
C ARG A 28 -7.42 2.79 -17.19
N ASN A 29 -6.47 3.51 -16.61
CA ASN A 29 -5.52 4.32 -17.37
C ASN A 29 -4.22 3.58 -17.69
N TYR A 30 -3.82 2.62 -16.86
CA TYR A 30 -2.51 1.98 -16.97
C TYR A 30 -2.59 0.47 -17.15
N LYS A 31 -3.78 -0.14 -17.05
CA LYS A 31 -3.95 -1.61 -17.05
C LYS A 31 -3.00 -2.27 -16.06
N ASN A 32 -2.82 -1.64 -14.90
CA ASN A 32 -2.01 -2.16 -13.81
C ASN A 32 -2.95 -2.76 -12.77
N TYR A 33 -3.26 -4.04 -12.97
CA TYR A 33 -4.23 -4.76 -12.15
C TYR A 33 -3.67 -5.05 -10.75
N LEU A 34 -2.37 -5.33 -10.64
CA LEU A 34 -1.65 -5.48 -9.36
C LEU A 34 -1.89 -4.29 -8.43
N LEU A 35 -1.45 -3.08 -8.82
CA LEU A 35 -1.65 -1.89 -7.96
C LEU A 35 -3.12 -1.51 -7.83
N GLY A 36 -3.88 -1.68 -8.91
CA GLY A 36 -5.27 -1.26 -8.95
C GLY A 36 -6.17 -2.04 -7.99
N ILE A 37 -6.06 -3.36 -8.01
CA ILE A 37 -6.84 -4.25 -7.14
C ILE A 37 -6.34 -4.13 -5.71
N GLU A 38 -5.03 -4.07 -5.48
CA GLU A 38 -4.48 -3.91 -4.12
C GLU A 38 -5.00 -2.64 -3.43
N TRP A 39 -5.04 -1.50 -4.13
CA TRP A 39 -5.60 -0.26 -3.59
C TRP A 39 -7.08 -0.41 -3.22
N ILE A 40 -7.83 -1.19 -4.00
CA ILE A 40 -9.24 -1.48 -3.75
C ILE A 40 -9.39 -2.42 -2.55
N ILE A 41 -8.48 -3.40 -2.38
CA ILE A 41 -8.45 -4.29 -1.22
C ILE A 41 -8.20 -3.49 0.05
N VAL A 42 -7.21 -2.61 0.08
CA VAL A 42 -6.93 -1.73 1.23
C VAL A 42 -8.14 -0.85 1.55
N ALA A 43 -8.78 -0.24 0.55
CA ALA A 43 -9.99 0.56 0.75
C ALA A 43 -11.18 -0.28 1.25
N THR A 44 -11.29 -1.53 0.81
CA THR A 44 -12.33 -2.46 1.25
C THR A 44 -12.10 -2.89 2.69
N SER A 45 -10.85 -3.14 3.09
CA SER A 45 -10.47 -3.38 4.48
C SER A 45 -10.86 -2.21 5.38
N GLY A 46 -10.44 -0.98 5.03
CA GLY A 46 -10.83 0.23 5.76
C GLY A 46 -12.34 0.43 5.82
N SER A 47 -13.06 0.17 4.72
CA SER A 47 -14.53 0.28 4.74
C SER A 47 -15.19 -0.68 5.73
N ASN A 48 -14.69 -1.91 5.85
CA ASN A 48 -15.18 -2.86 6.84
C ASN A 48 -14.79 -2.43 8.26
N PHE A 49 -13.59 -1.90 8.46
CA PHE A 49 -13.13 -1.40 9.76
C PHE A 49 -13.94 -0.18 10.23
N LEU A 50 -14.24 0.76 9.32
CA LEU A 50 -15.11 1.91 9.59
C LEU A 50 -16.53 1.47 9.96
N LEU A 51 -17.13 0.56 9.19
CA LEU A 51 -18.48 0.05 9.47
C LEU A 51 -18.54 -0.71 10.78
N TYR A 52 -17.54 -1.56 11.04
CA TYR A 52 -17.35 -2.25 12.31
C TYR A 52 -17.33 -1.25 13.49
N GLY A 53 -16.49 -0.21 13.41
CA GLY A 53 -16.37 0.81 14.46
C GLY A 53 -17.63 1.66 14.64
N LEU A 54 -18.29 2.04 13.55
CA LEU A 54 -19.54 2.83 13.60
C LEU A 54 -20.72 2.04 14.17
N LEU A 55 -20.82 0.75 13.82
CA LEU A 55 -21.87 -0.15 14.33
C LEU A 55 -21.57 -0.65 15.74
N LYS A 56 -20.35 -0.45 16.25
CA LYS A 56 -19.86 -1.01 17.52
C LYS A 56 -20.12 -2.51 17.61
N ALA A 57 -19.90 -3.20 16.49
CA ALA A 57 -20.04 -4.65 16.43
C ALA A 57 -18.97 -5.30 17.32
N GLY A 58 -19.21 -6.51 17.81
CA GLY A 58 -18.21 -7.26 18.58
C GLY A 58 -17.07 -7.77 17.70
N HIS A 59 -15.95 -8.18 18.31
CA HIS A 59 -14.79 -8.76 17.60
C HIS A 59 -15.15 -10.07 16.89
N ASP A 60 -16.21 -10.75 17.31
CA ASP A 60 -16.77 -11.93 16.65
C ASP A 60 -17.53 -11.60 15.34
N SER A 61 -17.58 -10.33 14.95
CA SER A 61 -18.32 -9.91 13.76
C SER A 61 -17.61 -10.35 12.47
N PRO A 62 -18.36 -10.82 11.45
CA PRO A 62 -17.78 -11.12 10.14
C PRO A 62 -17.06 -9.93 9.49
N MET A 63 -17.48 -8.69 9.81
CA MET A 63 -16.84 -7.47 9.33
C MET A 63 -15.43 -7.30 9.88
N TYR A 64 -15.24 -7.55 11.19
CA TYR A 64 -13.93 -7.51 11.82
C TYR A 64 -13.02 -8.60 11.26
N ALA A 65 -13.49 -9.85 11.20
CA ALA A 65 -12.72 -10.97 10.66
C ALA A 65 -12.28 -10.71 9.21
N PHE A 66 -13.17 -10.18 8.38
CA PHE A 66 -12.86 -9.87 6.99
C PHE A 66 -11.88 -8.69 6.86
N ALA A 67 -12.06 -7.62 7.65
CA ALA A 67 -11.12 -6.50 7.68
C ALA A 67 -9.71 -6.95 8.10
N TYR A 68 -9.63 -7.79 9.14
CA TYR A 68 -8.39 -8.33 9.67
C TYR A 68 -7.67 -9.24 8.65
N PHE A 69 -8.41 -10.11 7.97
CA PHE A 69 -7.89 -10.90 6.84
C PHE A 69 -7.32 -10.01 5.72
N LEU A 70 -8.05 -8.97 5.31
CA LEU A 70 -7.57 -8.07 4.25
C LEU A 70 -6.37 -7.22 4.70
N ASP A 71 -6.28 -6.83 5.97
CA ASP A 71 -5.09 -6.17 6.52
C ASP A 71 -3.88 -7.11 6.48
N ALA A 72 -4.06 -8.36 6.93
CA ALA A 72 -3.03 -9.41 6.88
C ALA A 72 -2.57 -9.70 5.44
N PHE A 73 -3.52 -9.80 4.49
CA PHE A 73 -3.27 -9.92 3.06
C PHE A 73 -2.37 -8.78 2.54
N SER A 74 -2.75 -7.54 2.84
CA SER A 74 -2.06 -6.36 2.33
C SER A 74 -0.68 -6.18 2.96
N ARG A 75 -0.54 -6.41 4.26
CA ARG A 75 0.76 -6.32 4.96
C ARG A 75 1.73 -7.42 4.57
N SER A 76 1.23 -8.61 4.24
CA SER A 76 2.06 -9.76 3.89
C SER A 76 2.60 -9.67 2.47
N ILE A 77 1.71 -9.68 1.47
CA ILE A 77 2.05 -9.86 0.04
C ILE A 77 1.50 -8.71 -0.81
N GLY A 78 0.40 -8.05 -0.40
CA GLY A 78 -0.26 -6.98 -1.15
C GLY A 78 0.59 -5.71 -1.34
N ILE A 79 0.75 -4.91 -0.30
CA ILE A 79 1.61 -3.72 -0.27
C ILE A 79 3.11 -4.05 -0.19
N THR A 80 3.48 -5.32 -0.43
CA THR A 80 4.87 -5.77 -0.53
C THR A 80 5.17 -6.28 -1.95
N LEU A 81 4.97 -7.56 -2.21
CA LEU A 81 5.27 -8.21 -3.49
C LEU A 81 4.40 -7.64 -4.63
N ILE A 82 3.07 -7.55 -4.45
CA ILE A 82 2.15 -7.04 -5.47
C ILE A 82 2.49 -5.57 -5.78
N LEU A 83 2.78 -4.76 -4.76
CA LEU A 83 3.28 -3.40 -4.93
C LEU A 83 4.56 -3.35 -5.76
N VAL A 84 5.57 -4.15 -5.42
CA VAL A 84 6.86 -4.20 -6.14
C VAL A 84 6.63 -4.57 -7.61
N LEU A 85 5.93 -5.66 -7.87
CA LEU A 85 5.62 -6.12 -9.23
C LEU A 85 4.84 -5.07 -10.02
N GLY A 86 3.89 -4.39 -9.37
CA GLY A 86 3.13 -3.30 -9.95
C GLY A 86 4.00 -2.10 -10.34
N LEU A 87 4.96 -1.72 -9.49
CA LEU A 87 5.91 -0.63 -9.76
C LEU A 87 7.01 -1.03 -10.76
N MET A 88 7.32 -2.32 -10.90
CA MET A 88 8.24 -2.83 -11.93
C MET A 88 7.77 -2.51 -13.35
N LYS A 89 6.46 -2.30 -13.54
CA LYS A 89 5.91 -1.85 -14.83
C LYS A 89 6.50 -0.53 -15.32
N VAL A 90 6.72 0.43 -14.42
CA VAL A 90 7.32 1.72 -14.78
C VAL A 90 8.83 1.75 -14.60
N THR A 91 9.38 1.03 -13.62
CA THR A 91 10.82 1.06 -13.35
C THR A 91 11.64 0.18 -14.29
N HIS A 92 11.11 -1.01 -14.64
CA HIS A 92 11.79 -2.07 -15.40
C HIS A 92 11.09 -2.42 -16.72
N ARG A 93 9.99 -1.73 -17.06
CA ARG A 93 9.12 -2.08 -18.20
C ARG A 93 8.55 -3.50 -18.12
N TYR A 94 8.45 -4.03 -16.91
CA TYR A 94 7.92 -5.36 -16.67
C TYR A 94 6.43 -5.43 -17.04
N LYS A 95 6.05 -6.48 -17.77
CA LYS A 95 4.66 -6.75 -18.13
C LYS A 95 4.29 -8.11 -17.54
N PRO A 96 3.72 -8.16 -16.32
CA PRO A 96 3.30 -9.42 -15.74
C PRO A 96 2.26 -10.08 -16.63
N SER A 97 2.33 -11.40 -16.74
CA SER A 97 1.29 -12.19 -17.37
C SER A 97 0.09 -12.31 -16.43
N ALA A 98 -1.10 -12.63 -16.97
CA ALA A 98 -2.28 -12.86 -16.14
C ALA A 98 -2.05 -13.96 -15.09
N ALA A 99 -1.23 -14.97 -15.40
CA ALA A 99 -0.88 -16.02 -14.45
C ALA A 99 -0.05 -15.49 -13.27
N VAL A 100 0.86 -14.55 -13.50
CA VAL A 100 1.63 -13.90 -12.41
C VAL A 100 0.72 -13.04 -11.56
N ASP A 101 -0.17 -12.25 -12.18
CA ASP A 101 -1.14 -11.42 -11.45
C ASP A 101 -2.03 -12.30 -10.55
N ILE A 102 -2.66 -13.33 -11.12
CA ILE A 102 -3.53 -14.26 -10.38
C ILE A 102 -2.73 -14.99 -9.30
N GLY A 103 -1.53 -15.47 -9.62
CA GLY A 103 -0.67 -16.17 -8.66
C GLY A 103 -0.27 -15.30 -7.47
N ALA A 104 0.02 -14.01 -7.71
CA ALA A 104 0.37 -13.07 -6.65
C ALA A 104 -0.82 -12.80 -5.70
N PHE A 105 -2.02 -12.57 -6.25
CA PHE A 105 -3.23 -12.40 -5.44
C PHE A 105 -3.64 -13.70 -4.72
N ALA A 106 -3.49 -14.86 -5.35
CA ALA A 106 -3.77 -16.15 -4.72
C ALA A 106 -2.79 -16.44 -3.57
N LEU A 107 -1.50 -16.18 -3.77
CA LEU A 107 -0.49 -16.29 -2.73
C LEU A 107 -0.80 -15.37 -1.55
N ALA A 108 -1.12 -14.11 -1.85
CA ALA A 108 -1.52 -13.13 -0.84
C ALA A 108 -2.79 -13.58 -0.08
N GLY A 109 -3.74 -14.20 -0.77
CA GLY A 109 -4.95 -14.78 -0.16
C GLY A 109 -4.62 -15.89 0.82
N VAL A 110 -3.79 -16.85 0.41
CA VAL A 110 -3.38 -17.97 1.27
C VAL A 110 -2.56 -17.48 2.46
N VAL A 111 -1.56 -16.64 2.23
CA VAL A 111 -0.68 -16.13 3.30
C VAL A 111 -1.46 -15.22 4.25
N GLY A 112 -2.30 -14.33 3.73
CA GLY A 112 -3.17 -13.47 4.52
C GLY A 112 -4.13 -14.30 5.39
N PHE A 113 -4.74 -15.35 4.84
CA PHE A 113 -5.63 -16.25 5.57
C PHE A 113 -4.88 -16.96 6.70
N LEU A 114 -3.71 -17.54 6.40
CA LEU A 114 -2.92 -18.23 7.41
C LEU A 114 -2.49 -17.29 8.54
N LEU A 115 -2.05 -16.08 8.21
CA LEU A 115 -1.58 -15.10 9.20
C LEU A 115 -2.71 -14.44 9.98
N SER A 116 -3.94 -14.42 9.45
CA SER A 116 -5.11 -13.92 10.18
C SER A 116 -5.76 -15.00 11.04
N GLU A 117 -6.03 -16.18 10.48
CA GLU A 117 -6.75 -17.26 11.16
C GLU A 117 -5.90 -17.89 12.27
N PHE A 118 -4.60 -18.08 12.01
CA PHE A 118 -3.69 -18.72 12.96
C PHE A 118 -2.75 -17.70 13.63
N ALA A 119 -3.22 -16.46 13.82
CA ALA A 119 -2.39 -15.37 14.34
C ALA A 119 -1.85 -15.68 15.75
N GLU A 120 -2.65 -16.33 16.60
CA GLU A 120 -2.26 -16.70 17.96
C GLU A 120 -1.25 -17.85 17.96
N GLU A 121 -1.46 -18.88 17.15
CA GLU A 121 -0.60 -20.06 17.04
C GLU A 121 0.75 -19.73 16.38
N ILE A 122 0.73 -18.87 15.36
CA ILE A 122 1.94 -18.41 14.68
C ILE A 122 2.70 -17.43 15.59
N GLY A 123 2.00 -16.55 16.31
CA GLY A 123 2.56 -15.64 17.28
C GLY A 123 3.69 -14.74 16.72
N THR A 124 4.80 -14.68 17.44
CA THR A 124 5.94 -13.80 17.13
C THR A 124 6.55 -14.01 15.73
N PRO A 125 6.75 -15.26 15.24
CA PRO A 125 7.15 -15.51 13.85
C PRO A 125 6.34 -14.76 12.78
N GLY A 126 5.02 -14.65 12.93
CA GLY A 126 4.15 -13.95 11.98
C GLY A 126 4.39 -12.44 11.99
N LYS A 127 4.57 -11.88 13.18
CA LYS A 127 4.94 -10.46 13.37
C LYS A 127 6.31 -10.14 12.74
N ILE A 128 7.30 -11.03 12.94
CA ILE A 128 8.64 -10.90 12.33
C ILE A 128 8.52 -10.98 10.81
N PHE A 129 7.71 -11.90 10.28
CA PHE A 129 7.48 -12.02 8.84
C PHE A 129 7.00 -10.70 8.23
N TYR A 130 6.00 -10.02 8.82
CA TYR A 130 5.53 -8.71 8.35
C TYR A 130 6.65 -7.67 8.27
N ILE A 131 7.52 -7.59 9.29
CA ILE A 131 8.66 -6.65 9.26
C ILE A 131 9.65 -7.03 8.17
N VAL A 132 9.99 -8.32 8.02
CA VAL A 132 10.96 -8.76 7.01
C VAL A 132 10.49 -8.39 5.60
N VAL A 133 9.23 -8.70 5.27
CA VAL A 133 8.68 -8.34 3.95
C VAL A 133 8.58 -6.82 3.76
N ASN A 134 8.30 -6.07 4.83
CA ASN A 134 8.29 -4.60 4.79
C ASN A 134 9.69 -4.01 4.55
N VAL A 135 10.74 -4.55 5.20
CA VAL A 135 12.14 -4.14 4.99
C VAL A 135 12.56 -4.38 3.54
N LEU A 136 12.29 -5.58 3.01
CA LEU A 136 12.61 -5.92 1.62
C LEU A 136 11.88 -4.99 0.64
N THR A 137 10.62 -4.70 0.90
CA THR A 137 9.82 -3.75 0.11
C THR A 137 10.40 -2.34 0.19
N THR A 138 10.79 -1.90 1.38
CA THR A 138 11.39 -0.58 1.63
C THR A 138 12.69 -0.40 0.83
N ILE A 139 13.53 -1.43 0.74
CA ILE A 139 14.74 -1.39 -0.09
C ILE A 139 14.38 -1.12 -1.56
N PHE A 140 13.35 -1.80 -2.09
CA PHE A 140 12.87 -1.55 -3.45
C PHE A 140 12.28 -0.13 -3.60
N LEU A 141 11.55 0.36 -2.60
CA LEU A 141 10.96 1.70 -2.62
C LEU A 141 12.03 2.80 -2.58
N ILE A 142 13.13 2.61 -1.86
CA ILE A 142 14.31 3.49 -1.91
C ILE A 142 14.89 3.51 -3.33
N TYR A 143 14.99 2.34 -3.99
CA TYR A 143 15.37 2.28 -5.40
C TYR A 143 14.37 3.05 -6.29
N PHE A 144 13.06 2.89 -6.08
CA PHE A 144 12.04 3.61 -6.83
C PHE A 144 12.16 5.14 -6.67
N VAL A 145 12.38 5.61 -5.43
CA VAL A 145 12.67 7.03 -5.12
C VAL A 145 13.91 7.52 -5.86
N LYS A 146 15.00 6.75 -5.82
CA LYS A 146 16.24 7.08 -6.54
C LYS A 146 16.00 7.20 -8.04
N ARG A 147 15.17 6.31 -8.61
CA ARG A 147 14.81 6.36 -10.04
C ARG A 147 13.97 7.59 -10.38
N LEU A 148 12.98 7.94 -9.54
CA LEU A 148 12.21 9.18 -9.70
C LEU A 148 13.11 10.42 -9.67
N TRP A 149 14.07 10.45 -8.75
CA TRP A 149 15.04 11.53 -8.66
C TRP A 149 15.88 11.65 -9.92
N ALA A 150 16.36 10.51 -10.44
CA ALA A 150 17.20 10.45 -11.64
C ALA A 150 16.48 10.94 -12.91
N ILE A 151 15.16 10.77 -13.00
CA ILE A 151 14.35 11.25 -14.14
C ILE A 151 13.85 12.69 -13.97
N GLY A 152 14.31 13.41 -12.93
CA GLY A 152 13.97 14.80 -12.67
C GLY A 152 12.68 15.03 -11.88
N GLU A 153 11.93 13.97 -11.52
CA GLU A 153 10.67 14.03 -10.78
C GLU A 153 10.89 14.18 -9.27
N ARG A 154 11.65 15.22 -8.86
CA ARG A 154 12.14 15.40 -7.47
C ARG A 154 11.02 15.54 -6.45
N GLY A 155 9.95 16.26 -6.77
CA GLY A 155 8.81 16.41 -5.85
C GLY A 155 8.14 15.06 -5.54
N HIS A 156 7.95 14.23 -6.57
CA HIS A 156 7.41 12.88 -6.40
C HIS A 156 8.39 11.95 -5.68
N ALA A 157 9.70 12.09 -5.90
CA ALA A 157 10.71 11.36 -5.16
C ALA A 157 10.68 11.67 -3.65
N VAL A 158 10.64 12.96 -3.28
CA VAL A 158 10.59 13.40 -1.87
C VAL A 158 9.33 12.87 -1.17
N TRP A 159 8.16 13.09 -1.76
CA TRP A 159 6.91 12.61 -1.15
C TRP A 159 6.83 11.08 -1.07
N SER A 160 7.40 10.37 -2.05
CA SER A 160 7.49 8.91 -1.99
C SER A 160 8.44 8.45 -0.88
N ALA A 161 9.56 9.15 -0.67
CA ALA A 161 10.48 8.87 0.43
C ALA A 161 9.85 9.10 1.80
N VAL A 162 9.12 10.21 1.96
CA VAL A 162 8.37 10.51 3.20
C VAL A 162 7.33 9.43 3.47
N ALA A 163 6.51 9.06 2.48
CA ALA A 163 5.52 8.00 2.66
C ALA A 163 6.16 6.65 2.98
N THR A 164 7.28 6.31 2.31
CA THR A 164 8.03 5.07 2.60
C THR A 164 8.55 5.08 4.05
N ALA A 165 9.10 6.19 4.52
CA ALA A 165 9.60 6.32 5.89
C ALA A 165 8.47 6.21 6.93
N CYS A 166 7.34 6.88 6.70
CA CYS A 166 6.15 6.75 7.54
C CYS A 166 5.66 5.30 7.58
N ALA A 167 5.55 4.63 6.43
CA ALA A 167 5.08 3.26 6.34
C ALA A 167 6.03 2.27 7.04
N PHE A 168 7.34 2.50 6.93
CA PHE A 168 8.34 1.72 7.64
C PHE A 168 8.20 1.87 9.16
N VAL A 169 8.03 3.11 9.65
CA VAL A 169 7.80 3.38 11.08
C VAL A 169 6.55 2.66 11.56
N ILE A 170 5.43 2.81 10.84
CA ILE A 170 4.17 2.12 11.19
C ILE A 170 4.38 0.62 11.26
N ALA A 171 4.99 0.00 10.24
CA ALA A 171 5.25 -1.44 10.22
C ALA A 171 6.16 -1.91 11.37
N ALA A 172 7.20 -1.14 11.71
CA ALA A 172 8.10 -1.44 12.82
C ALA A 172 7.41 -1.32 14.19
N THR A 173 6.43 -0.43 14.32
CA THR A 173 5.69 -0.22 15.57
C THR A 173 4.48 -1.12 15.73
N TYR A 174 3.84 -1.55 14.63
CA TYR A 174 2.52 -2.19 14.60
C TYR A 174 2.38 -3.31 15.64
N ASP A 175 3.29 -4.29 15.62
CA ASP A 175 3.16 -5.50 16.42
C ASP A 175 4.05 -5.53 17.67
N PHE A 176 4.91 -4.50 17.84
CA PHE A 176 6.04 -4.51 18.78
C PHE A 176 6.06 -3.33 19.76
N VAL A 177 5.33 -2.25 19.48
CA VAL A 177 5.40 -1.02 20.26
C VAL A 177 4.00 -0.58 20.66
N HIS A 178 3.76 -0.47 21.96
CA HIS A 178 2.57 0.19 22.47
C HIS A 178 2.84 1.70 22.60
N ILE A 179 2.01 2.52 21.94
CA ILE A 179 2.14 3.98 21.99
C ILE A 179 1.65 4.48 23.36
N PRO A 180 2.47 5.24 24.13
CA PRO A 180 2.02 5.80 25.39
C PRO A 180 0.78 6.70 25.23
N GLY A 181 -0.27 6.43 26.00
CA GLY A 181 -1.53 7.19 25.97
C GLY A 181 -2.53 6.74 24.88
N ASP A 182 -2.22 5.65 24.19
CA ASP A 182 -3.17 4.97 23.32
C ASP A 182 -4.19 4.17 24.13
N ASP A 183 -5.38 3.98 23.57
CA ASP A 183 -6.44 3.19 24.21
C ASP A 183 -6.30 1.69 23.89
N ALA A 184 -7.16 0.88 24.50
CA ALA A 184 -7.17 -0.58 24.31
C ALA A 184 -7.42 -0.99 22.85
N GLU A 185 -8.10 -0.12 22.08
CA GLU A 185 -8.38 -0.31 20.65
C GLU A 185 -7.28 0.27 19.75
N HIS A 186 -6.20 0.77 20.33
CA HIS A 186 -5.07 1.35 19.61
C HIS A 186 -5.46 2.49 18.64
N THR A 187 -6.44 3.31 19.04
CA THR A 187 -7.03 4.35 18.17
C THR A 187 -5.99 5.34 17.65
N ILE A 188 -5.02 5.75 18.48
CA ILE A 188 -3.95 6.68 18.07
C ILE A 188 -3.05 6.02 17.03
N PHE A 189 -2.64 4.78 17.27
CA PHE A 189 -1.89 4.01 16.29
C PHE A 189 -2.63 3.93 14.95
N TYR A 190 -3.91 3.57 14.96
CA TYR A 190 -4.70 3.45 13.74
C TYR A 190 -4.90 4.77 13.01
N ILE A 191 -5.03 5.91 13.71
CA ILE A 191 -5.03 7.24 13.06
C ILE A 191 -3.78 7.42 12.21
N PHE A 192 -2.60 7.14 12.78
CA PHE A 192 -1.33 7.29 12.06
C PHE A 192 -1.17 6.24 10.97
N ALA A 193 -1.56 4.98 11.22
CA ALA A 193 -1.50 3.91 10.25
C ALA A 193 -2.37 4.24 9.03
N LEU A 194 -3.67 4.49 9.22
CA LEU A 194 -4.61 4.78 8.13
C LEU A 194 -4.24 6.04 7.35
N SER A 195 -3.78 7.08 8.04
CA SER A 195 -3.24 8.28 7.39
C SER A 195 -2.03 7.96 6.51
N THR A 196 -1.14 7.08 6.99
CA THR A 196 0.05 6.63 6.26
C THR A 196 -0.33 5.77 5.06
N TRP A 197 -1.26 4.83 5.19
CA TRP A 197 -1.79 4.04 4.08
C TRP A 197 -2.40 4.95 3.00
N GLY A 198 -3.23 5.91 3.39
CA GLY A 198 -3.81 6.90 2.49
C GLY A 198 -2.75 7.77 1.80
N LEU A 199 -1.77 8.27 2.56
CA LEU A 199 -0.64 9.03 1.99
C LEU A 199 0.14 8.18 0.98
N GLN A 200 0.51 6.95 1.35
CA GLN A 200 1.27 6.04 0.52
C GLN A 200 0.56 5.75 -0.80
N MET A 201 -0.72 5.39 -0.73
CA MET A 201 -1.55 5.14 -1.90
C MET A 201 -1.67 6.36 -2.81
N PHE A 202 -1.79 7.55 -2.22
CA PHE A 202 -1.87 8.81 -2.96
C PHE A 202 -0.55 9.14 -3.68
N VAL A 203 0.58 9.12 -2.95
CA VAL A 203 1.86 9.55 -3.51
C VAL A 203 2.40 8.56 -4.54
N TYR A 204 2.25 7.25 -4.32
CA TYR A 204 2.74 6.25 -5.26
C TYR A 204 1.95 6.26 -6.57
N TYR A 205 0.63 6.50 -6.54
CA TYR A 205 -0.12 6.72 -7.77
C TYR A 205 0.41 7.93 -8.56
N ARG A 206 0.63 9.06 -7.87
CA ARG A 206 1.13 10.29 -8.51
C ARG A 206 2.53 10.09 -9.09
N ALA A 207 3.42 9.46 -8.33
CA ALA A 207 4.77 9.13 -8.75
C ALA A 207 4.80 8.15 -9.92
N TYR A 208 3.98 7.09 -9.86
CA TYR A 208 3.81 6.14 -10.96
C TYR A 208 3.38 6.84 -12.25
N ARG A 209 2.38 7.73 -12.17
CA ARG A 209 1.90 8.49 -13.33
C ARG A 209 3.02 9.35 -13.93
N ALA A 210 3.82 10.02 -13.10
CA ALA A 210 4.91 10.86 -13.56
C ALA A 210 5.98 10.01 -14.27
N PHE A 211 6.31 8.85 -13.69
CA PHE A 211 7.24 7.89 -14.28
C PHE A 211 6.72 7.33 -15.61
N ASP A 212 5.45 6.93 -15.69
CA ASP A 212 4.83 6.45 -16.93
C ASP A 212 4.84 7.53 -18.02
N ALA A 213 4.58 8.78 -17.66
CA ALA A 213 4.64 9.91 -18.60
C ALA A 213 6.08 10.12 -19.11
N TYR A 214 7.09 10.06 -18.24
CA TYR A 214 8.49 10.10 -18.65
C TYR A 214 8.84 8.97 -19.62
N ASN A 215 8.46 7.74 -19.26
CA ASN A 215 8.68 6.56 -20.07
C ASN A 215 8.10 6.70 -21.48
N LYS A 216 6.86 7.19 -21.61
CA LYS A 216 6.21 7.46 -22.90
C LYS A 216 6.94 8.52 -23.72
N ARG A 217 7.45 9.59 -23.09
CA ARG A 217 8.25 10.61 -23.80
C ARG A 217 9.54 10.02 -24.36
N VAL A 218 10.26 9.25 -23.55
CA VAL A 218 11.50 8.59 -23.99
C VAL A 218 11.22 7.63 -25.16
N ASP A 219 10.15 6.83 -25.06
CA ASP A 219 9.78 5.90 -26.12
C ASP A 219 9.42 6.64 -27.43
N ALA A 220 8.72 7.78 -27.34
CA ALA A 220 8.40 8.60 -28.51
C ALA A 220 9.64 9.25 -29.18
N HIS A 221 10.62 9.69 -28.38
CA HIS A 221 11.89 10.20 -28.90
C HIS A 221 12.69 9.11 -29.63
N ALA A 222 12.71 7.89 -29.08
CA ALA A 222 13.40 6.77 -29.72
C ALA A 222 12.79 6.40 -31.08
N VAL A 223 11.45 6.48 -31.21
CA VAL A 223 10.74 6.18 -32.47
C VAL A 223 10.90 7.30 -33.51
N SER A 224 10.99 8.56 -33.08
CA SER A 224 11.09 9.73 -33.98
C SER A 224 12.50 9.99 -34.53
N GLY A 225 13.53 9.24 -34.08
CA GLY A 225 14.91 9.42 -34.53
C GLY A 225 15.54 10.76 -34.15
N ALA A 226 14.89 11.54 -33.28
CA ALA A 226 15.39 12.82 -32.81
C ALA A 226 16.57 12.60 -31.84
N ALA A 227 17.72 13.21 -32.13
CA ALA A 227 18.89 13.17 -31.27
C ALA A 227 18.55 13.66 -29.84
N PRO A 228 19.14 13.06 -28.79
CA PRO A 228 18.83 13.44 -27.42
C PRO A 228 19.17 14.91 -27.17
N ALA A 229 18.20 15.66 -26.64
CA ALA A 229 18.43 17.02 -26.17
C ALA A 229 19.44 16.99 -25.00
N PRO A 230 20.40 17.93 -24.95
CA PRO A 230 21.40 17.96 -23.89
C PRO A 230 20.74 18.17 -22.52
N ALA A 231 21.29 17.46 -21.54
CA ALA A 231 20.87 17.43 -20.14
C ALA A 231 21.01 18.78 -19.42
#